data_AF-A0A840QM83-F1
#
_entry.id   AF-A0A840QM83-F1
#
_cell.length_a   1.000
_cell.length_b   1.000
_cell.length_c   1.000
_cell.angle_alpha   90.00
_cell.angle_beta   90.00
_cell.angle_gamma   90.00
#
_symmetry.space_group_name_H-M   'P 1'
#
loop_
_entity.id
_entity.type
_entity.pdbx_description
1 polymer ?
#
loop_
_entity_poly.entity_id
_entity_poly.type
_entity_poly.pdbx_seq_one_letter_code
_entity_poly.pdbx_strand_id
1 'polypeptide(L)'
;MTINVWLKQVMKKQQKMNTHQLWEKMQQEEPTLAKKVKKQSGKSSPIAYLGRHILKPLSEEHWLTRDGKDWVICLPENHCAYCLRSVDDVYVIDANDHLYCGLDCLDDDEEADPIEDGYWDDYAMLVMDFEHYYPEAQRLLKTADFEDEEDRALARELYDDLDEYLGSGDFTTIYMNGGDDGPLAAEMYRMLMCLEEVHEQLLKTISKDFEKQT
;
A
#
# COMPACT_ATOMS: atom_id res chain seq x y z
N MET A 1 7.56 9.05 19.42
CA MET A 1 6.28 8.41 19.07
C MET A 1 5.13 9.41 19.13
N THR A 2 4.24 9.40 18.13
CA THR A 2 3.00 10.20 18.10
C THR A 2 1.84 9.38 18.69
N ILE A 3 0.72 10.04 19.01
CA ILE A 3 -0.45 9.33 19.54
C ILE A 3 -1.05 8.35 18.54
N ASN A 4 -1.06 8.70 17.24
CA ASN A 4 -1.57 7.84 16.19
C ASN A 4 -0.68 6.58 16.06
N VAL A 5 0.65 6.74 16.04
CA VAL A 5 1.58 5.60 15.98
C VAL A 5 1.37 4.66 17.17
N TRP A 6 1.28 5.21 18.39
CA TRP A 6 1.02 4.39 19.58
C TRP A 6 -0.34 3.68 19.53
N LEU A 7 -1.39 4.37 19.10
CA LEU A 7 -2.73 3.77 18.97
C LEU A 7 -2.75 2.62 17.98
N LYS A 8 -2.12 2.78 16.80
CA LYS A 8 -2.03 1.72 15.79
C LYS A 8 -1.31 0.49 16.35
N GLN A 9 -0.18 0.66 17.04
CA GLN A 9 0.56 -0.44 17.67
C GLN A 9 -0.26 -1.18 18.73
N VAL A 10 -0.98 -0.43 19.59
CA VAL A 10 -1.82 -1.03 20.62
C VAL A 10 -2.99 -1.80 20.02
N MET A 11 -3.69 -1.19 19.05
CA MET A 11 -4.85 -1.80 18.43
C MET A 11 -4.46 -3.01 17.56
N LYS A 12 -3.27 -3.02 16.93
CA LYS A 12 -2.76 -4.19 16.20
C LYS A 12 -2.67 -5.41 17.12
N LYS A 13 -2.04 -5.22 18.29
CA LYS A 13 -1.88 -6.26 19.32
C LYS A 13 -3.19 -6.62 20.02
N GLN A 14 -4.05 -5.63 20.20
CA GLN A 14 -5.33 -5.77 20.89
C GLN A 14 -6.42 -5.27 19.96
N GLN A 15 -6.81 -6.15 19.03
CA GLN A 15 -7.78 -5.88 17.94
C GLN A 15 -9.10 -5.27 18.42
N LYS A 16 -9.41 -5.34 19.73
CA LYS A 16 -10.61 -4.78 20.35
C LYS A 16 -10.30 -4.15 21.72
N MET A 17 -10.59 -2.86 21.88
CA MET A 17 -10.45 -2.13 23.16
C MET A 17 -11.43 -0.96 23.28
N ASN A 18 -11.94 -0.68 24.49
CA ASN A 18 -12.67 0.56 24.74
C ASN A 18 -11.75 1.74 25.10
N THR A 19 -12.29 2.96 25.05
CA THR A 19 -11.53 4.19 25.30
C THR A 19 -10.97 4.28 26.73
N HIS A 20 -11.58 3.63 27.71
CA HIS A 20 -11.07 3.60 29.09
C HIS A 20 -9.80 2.75 29.16
N GLN A 21 -9.85 1.54 28.60
CA GLN A 21 -8.71 0.63 28.54
C GLN A 21 -7.54 1.27 27.77
N LEU A 22 -7.82 1.92 26.64
CA LEU A 22 -6.80 2.66 25.88
C LEU A 22 -6.18 3.77 26.72
N TRP A 23 -6.98 4.52 27.48
CA TRP A 23 -6.45 5.56 28.37
C TRP A 23 -5.55 4.98 29.47
N GLU A 24 -5.99 3.92 30.15
CA GLU A 24 -5.21 3.25 31.20
C GLU A 24 -3.89 2.70 30.66
N LYS A 25 -3.93 2.04 29.49
CA LYS A 25 -2.75 1.50 28.82
C LYS A 25 -1.78 2.61 28.42
N MET A 26 -2.28 3.75 27.91
CA MET A 26 -1.45 4.92 27.60
C MET A 26 -0.75 5.48 28.84
N GLN A 27 -1.42 5.50 29.99
CA GLN A 27 -0.80 5.96 31.24
C GLN A 27 0.32 5.04 31.73
N GLN A 28 0.22 3.74 31.45
CA GLN A 28 1.18 2.73 31.87
C GLN A 28 2.38 2.66 30.92
N GLU A 29 2.13 2.58 29.62
CA GLU A 29 3.16 2.35 28.60
C GLU A 29 3.80 3.65 28.13
N GLU A 30 3.01 4.72 28.01
CA GLU A 30 3.46 5.99 27.43
C GLU A 30 3.07 7.23 28.27
N PRO A 31 3.62 7.38 29.50
CA PRO A 31 3.23 8.44 30.42
C PRO A 31 3.40 9.86 29.85
N THR A 32 4.35 10.05 28.93
CA THR A 32 4.59 11.33 28.27
C THR A 32 3.48 11.68 27.27
N LEU A 33 2.98 10.70 26.50
CA LEU A 33 1.81 10.88 25.64
C LEU A 33 0.55 11.14 26.47
N ALA A 34 0.35 10.37 27.55
CA ALA A 34 -0.78 10.57 28.46
C ALA A 34 -0.80 11.99 29.05
N LYS A 35 0.34 12.53 29.45
CA LYS A 35 0.46 13.93 29.91
C LYS A 35 0.07 14.93 28.81
N LYS A 36 0.47 14.70 27.55
CA LYS A 36 0.10 15.56 26.42
C LYS A 36 -1.41 15.53 26.17
N VAL A 37 -2.03 14.35 26.15
CA VAL A 37 -3.48 14.19 25.99
C VAL A 37 -4.22 14.89 27.13
N LYS A 38 -3.80 14.68 28.38
CA LYS A 38 -4.40 15.35 29.55
C LYS A 38 -4.28 16.87 29.48
N LYS A 39 -3.18 17.40 28.94
CA LYS A 39 -3.01 18.84 28.73
C LYS A 39 -3.93 19.35 27.62
N GLN A 40 -4.04 18.63 26.51
CA GLN A 40 -4.89 18.99 25.38
C GLN A 40 -6.39 18.87 25.68
N SER A 41 -6.79 17.95 26.56
CA SER A 41 -8.20 17.78 26.94
C SER A 41 -8.77 18.99 27.69
N GLY A 42 -7.92 19.83 28.29
CA GLY A 42 -8.33 21.06 28.97
C GLY A 42 -9.33 20.78 30.09
N LYS A 43 -10.57 21.25 29.93
CA LYS A 43 -11.67 21.02 30.90
C LYS A 43 -12.43 19.71 30.67
N SER A 44 -12.21 19.04 29.55
CA SER A 44 -12.83 17.74 29.25
C SER A 44 -12.02 16.59 29.85
N SER A 45 -12.69 15.45 30.13
CA SER A 45 -11.96 14.27 30.60
C SER A 45 -11.03 13.74 29.49
N PRO A 46 -9.81 13.27 29.81
CA PRO A 46 -8.89 12.71 28.82
C PRO A 46 -9.50 11.56 28.01
N ILE A 47 -10.35 10.75 28.65
CA ILE A 47 -11.09 9.66 28.01
C ILE A 47 -12.06 10.21 26.96
N ALA A 48 -12.87 11.22 27.30
CA ALA A 48 -13.81 11.82 26.36
C ALA A 48 -13.07 12.51 25.19
N TYR A 49 -11.93 13.15 25.48
CA TYR A 49 -11.08 13.75 24.45
C TYR A 49 -10.52 12.70 23.49
N LEU A 50 -9.93 11.62 24.03
CA LEU A 50 -9.40 10.50 23.25
C LEU A 50 -10.48 9.91 22.32
N GLY A 51 -11.67 9.66 22.85
CA GLY A 51 -12.77 9.12 22.05
C GLY A 51 -13.26 10.06 20.94
N ARG A 52 -13.45 11.35 21.25
CA ARG A 52 -14.12 12.29 20.33
C ARG A 52 -13.18 12.96 19.33
N HIS A 53 -11.95 13.23 19.74
CA HIS A 53 -11.02 14.07 18.98
C HIS A 53 -9.83 13.30 18.41
N ILE A 54 -9.67 12.02 18.77
CA ILE A 54 -8.60 11.19 18.24
C ILE A 54 -9.18 9.94 17.60
N LEU A 55 -9.89 9.08 18.35
CA LEU A 55 -10.41 7.81 17.83
C LEU A 55 -11.52 7.99 16.80
N LYS A 56 -12.44 8.94 17.02
CA LYS A 56 -13.51 9.20 16.04
C LYS A 56 -12.96 9.68 14.69
N PRO A 57 -12.05 10.67 14.59
CA PRO A 57 -11.39 10.99 13.33
C PRO A 57 -10.67 9.79 12.70
N LEU A 58 -9.97 8.97 13.49
CA LEU A 58 -9.32 7.76 12.97
C LEU A 58 -10.32 6.72 12.42
N SER A 59 -11.55 6.65 12.95
CA SER A 59 -12.58 5.78 12.37
C SER A 59 -13.08 6.24 11.01
N GLU A 60 -12.84 7.50 10.65
CA GLU A 60 -13.13 8.01 9.31
C GLU A 60 -12.06 7.56 8.30
N GLU A 61 -10.90 7.05 8.76
CA GLU A 61 -9.89 6.35 7.95
C GLU A 61 -10.25 4.87 7.72
N HIS A 62 -11.45 4.44 8.10
CA HIS A 62 -12.05 3.11 7.85
C HIS A 62 -11.35 1.87 8.43
N TRP A 63 -10.11 1.95 8.93
CA TRP A 63 -9.43 0.83 9.60
C TRP A 63 -9.89 0.56 11.03
N LEU A 64 -10.62 1.50 11.64
CA LEU A 64 -11.12 1.43 13.02
C LEU A 64 -12.62 1.64 13.04
N THR A 65 -13.38 0.70 13.60
CA THR A 65 -14.83 0.84 13.76
C THR A 65 -15.24 0.77 15.23
N ARG A 66 -16.49 1.14 15.52
CA ARG A 66 -17.05 1.10 16.87
C ARG A 66 -18.09 0.00 16.97
N ASP A 67 -17.79 -1.02 17.77
CA ASP A 67 -18.69 -2.10 18.15
C ASP A 67 -19.17 -1.87 19.59
N GLY A 68 -20.33 -1.23 19.74
CA GLY A 68 -20.87 -0.83 21.03
C GLY A 68 -19.97 0.16 21.79
N LYS A 69 -19.30 -0.31 22.84
CA LYS A 69 -18.36 0.49 23.65
C LYS A 69 -16.91 0.35 23.21
N ASP A 70 -16.63 -0.63 22.37
CA ASP A 70 -15.29 -1.01 21.98
C ASP A 70 -14.96 -0.41 20.61
N TRP A 71 -13.68 -0.11 20.43
CA TRP A 71 -13.08 0.14 19.14
C TRP A 71 -12.49 -1.17 18.64
N VAL A 72 -12.71 -1.48 17.37
CA VAL A 72 -12.31 -2.74 16.75
C VAL A 72 -11.57 -2.42 15.46
N ILE A 73 -10.42 -3.08 15.23
CA ILE A 73 -9.79 -3.03 13.91
C ILE A 73 -10.71 -3.72 12.91
N CYS A 74 -11.07 -3.00 11.86
CA CYS A 74 -11.77 -3.53 10.71
C CYS A 74 -11.00 -3.02 9.51
N LEU A 75 -10.02 -3.80 9.04
CA LEU A 75 -9.20 -3.41 7.90
C LEU A 75 -10.02 -3.61 6.62
N PRO A 76 -10.32 -2.55 5.85
CA PRO A 76 -10.83 -2.72 4.51
C PRO A 76 -9.80 -3.44 3.65
N GLU A 77 -10.28 -4.11 2.58
CA GLU A 77 -9.42 -4.87 1.67
C GLU A 77 -8.30 -4.03 1.04
N ASN A 78 -8.43 -2.69 0.99
CA ASN A 78 -7.43 -1.77 0.43
C ASN A 78 -6.58 -1.05 1.48
N HIS A 79 -6.28 -1.68 2.63
CA HIS A 79 -5.42 -1.09 3.65
C HIS A 79 -4.23 -1.98 3.99
N CYS A 80 -3.08 -1.35 4.21
CA CYS A 80 -1.87 -2.01 4.66
C CYS A 80 -2.07 -2.66 6.03
N ALA A 81 -1.84 -3.96 6.14
CA ALA A 81 -1.96 -4.76 7.36
C ALA A 81 -1.00 -4.28 8.47
N TYR A 82 0.18 -3.79 8.08
CA TYR A 82 1.16 -3.28 9.03
C TYR A 82 0.85 -1.85 9.52
N CYS A 83 0.79 -0.89 8.59
CA CYS A 83 0.73 0.54 8.96
C CYS A 83 -0.69 1.13 8.95
N LEU A 84 -1.71 0.35 8.56
CA LEU A 84 -3.13 0.73 8.50
C LEU A 84 -3.39 1.98 7.64
N ARG A 85 -2.55 2.23 6.63
CA ARG A 85 -2.79 3.26 5.61
C ARG A 85 -3.52 2.63 4.43
N SER A 86 -4.33 3.40 3.72
CA SER A 86 -4.84 2.96 2.42
C SER A 86 -3.68 2.62 1.49
N VAL A 87 -3.85 1.56 0.71
CA VAL A 87 -2.95 1.18 -0.38
C VAL A 87 -3.62 1.51 -1.71
N ASP A 88 -2.82 2.00 -2.66
CA ASP A 88 -3.25 2.28 -4.02
C ASP A 88 -2.89 1.08 -4.92
N ASP A 89 -2.59 1.29 -6.21
CA ASP A 89 -2.32 0.21 -7.18
C ASP A 89 -0.95 -0.48 -6.98
N VAL A 90 -0.06 0.17 -6.24
CA VAL A 90 1.29 -0.29 -5.93
C VAL A 90 1.31 -0.71 -4.46
N TYR A 91 1.37 -2.02 -4.25
CA TYR A 91 1.36 -2.67 -2.95
C TYR A 91 2.10 -4.01 -3.05
N VAL A 92 2.38 -4.61 -1.90
CA VAL A 92 2.89 -5.99 -1.81
C VAL A 92 1.96 -6.83 -0.96
N ILE A 93 2.03 -8.15 -1.09
CA ILE A 93 1.21 -9.08 -0.32
C ILE A 93 2.07 -10.11 0.40
N ASP A 94 1.55 -10.67 1.49
CA ASP A 94 2.09 -11.89 2.08
C ASP A 94 1.41 -13.15 1.50
N ALA A 95 1.76 -14.32 2.05
CA ALA A 95 1.20 -15.60 1.63
C ALA A 95 -0.31 -15.78 1.92
N ASN A 96 -0.94 -14.87 2.66
CA ASN A 96 -2.35 -14.90 3.05
C ASN A 96 -3.15 -13.72 2.48
N ASP A 97 -2.67 -13.11 1.40
CA ASP A 97 -3.31 -11.97 0.72
C ASP A 97 -3.42 -10.71 1.60
N HIS A 98 -2.65 -10.60 2.68
CA HIS A 98 -2.60 -9.35 3.43
C HIS A 98 -1.86 -8.29 2.61
N LEU A 99 -2.48 -7.14 2.40
CA LEU A 99 -1.85 -6.05 1.65
C LEU A 99 -0.85 -5.28 2.52
N TYR A 100 0.22 -4.82 1.91
CA TYR A 100 1.25 -3.99 2.52
C TYR A 100 1.61 -2.84 1.59
N CYS A 101 2.07 -1.74 2.18
CA CYS A 101 2.30 -0.49 1.47
C CYS A 101 3.57 -0.48 0.59
N GLY A 102 4.28 -1.61 0.54
CA GLY A 102 5.64 -1.75 0.02
C GLY A 102 6.41 -2.79 0.86
N LEU A 103 7.57 -3.22 0.36
CA LEU A 103 8.40 -4.25 1.01
C LEU A 103 8.79 -3.88 2.45
N ASP A 104 9.11 -2.62 2.74
CA ASP A 104 9.41 -2.15 4.10
C ASP A 104 8.28 -2.46 5.10
N CYS A 105 7.02 -2.28 4.67
CA CYS A 105 5.84 -2.54 5.51
C CYS A 105 5.69 -4.04 5.79
N LEU A 106 6.06 -4.90 4.83
CA LEU A 106 5.98 -6.35 4.92
C LEU A 106 7.13 -6.91 5.79
N ASP A 107 8.36 -6.46 5.55
CA ASP A 107 9.57 -6.87 6.28
C ASP A 107 9.53 -6.49 7.77
N ASP A 108 8.94 -5.33 8.10
CA ASP A 108 8.78 -4.87 9.47
C ASP A 108 7.67 -5.64 10.24
N ASP A 109 6.83 -6.40 9.54
CA ASP A 109 5.70 -7.08 10.16
C ASP A 109 6.10 -8.48 10.68
N GLU A 110 6.38 -8.56 11.99
CA GLU A 110 6.65 -9.83 12.69
C GLU A 110 5.49 -10.84 12.60
N GLU A 111 4.26 -10.39 12.27
CA GLU A 111 3.08 -11.23 12.10
C GLU A 111 2.79 -11.57 10.63
N ALA A 112 3.58 -11.04 9.67
CA ALA A 112 3.47 -11.44 8.28
C ALA A 112 3.77 -12.94 8.16
N ASP A 113 2.90 -13.64 7.43
CA ASP A 113 3.11 -15.06 7.23
C ASP A 113 4.32 -15.27 6.33
N PRO A 114 5.30 -16.10 6.76
CA PRO A 114 6.51 -16.30 6.00
C PRO A 114 6.14 -16.87 4.64
N ILE A 115 6.72 -16.26 3.61
CA ILE A 115 6.53 -16.73 2.25
C ILE A 115 7.43 -17.95 2.07
N GLU A 116 6.82 -19.12 2.27
CA GLU A 116 7.47 -20.42 2.04
C GLU A 116 7.29 -20.92 0.60
N ASP A 117 6.87 -20.05 -0.32
CA ASP A 117 6.72 -20.37 -1.72
C ASP A 117 8.02 -20.10 -2.50
N GLY A 118 8.30 -20.94 -3.50
CA GLY A 118 9.47 -20.80 -4.37
C GLY A 118 9.47 -19.54 -5.23
N TYR A 119 8.36 -18.78 -5.23
CA TYR A 119 8.18 -17.55 -5.99
C TYR A 119 8.68 -16.28 -5.28
N TRP A 120 9.11 -16.32 -4.02
CA TRP A 120 9.44 -15.09 -3.27
C TRP A 120 10.48 -14.20 -3.95
N ASP A 121 11.60 -14.78 -4.37
CA ASP A 121 12.69 -13.99 -4.96
C ASP A 121 12.24 -13.31 -6.26
N ASP A 122 11.52 -14.04 -7.12
CA ASP A 122 10.96 -13.52 -8.38
C ASP A 122 9.88 -12.46 -8.11
N TYR A 123 9.04 -12.69 -7.10
CA TYR A 123 8.01 -11.74 -6.66
C TYR A 123 8.62 -10.43 -6.16
N ALA A 124 9.61 -10.50 -5.27
CA ALA A 124 10.27 -9.33 -4.70
C ALA A 124 10.99 -8.50 -5.78
N MET A 125 11.65 -9.16 -6.74
CA MET A 125 12.25 -8.48 -7.89
C MET A 125 11.19 -7.80 -8.76
N LEU A 126 10.11 -8.52 -9.12
CA LEU A 126 9.03 -7.96 -9.92
C LEU A 126 8.34 -6.77 -9.22
N VAL A 127 8.17 -6.82 -7.90
CA VAL A 127 7.65 -5.69 -7.12
C VAL A 127 8.54 -4.46 -7.28
N MET A 128 9.86 -4.60 -7.18
CA MET A 128 10.79 -3.47 -7.32
C MET A 128 10.70 -2.86 -8.73
N ASP A 129 10.61 -3.69 -9.76
CA ASP A 129 10.44 -3.25 -11.14
C ASP A 129 9.06 -2.60 -11.36
N PHE A 130 8.01 -3.15 -10.75
CA PHE A 130 6.66 -2.62 -10.82
C PHE A 130 6.54 -1.26 -10.13
N GLU A 131 7.11 -1.12 -8.93
CA GLU A 131 7.23 0.14 -8.19
C GLU A 131 7.97 1.22 -8.98
N HIS A 132 8.92 0.81 -9.81
CA HIS A 132 9.68 1.70 -10.67
C HIS A 132 8.90 2.12 -11.93
N TYR A 133 8.44 1.16 -12.73
CA TYR A 133 7.90 1.43 -14.06
C TYR A 133 6.44 1.91 -14.04
N TYR A 134 5.58 1.29 -13.22
CA TYR A 134 4.13 1.51 -13.32
C TYR A 134 3.72 2.95 -12.96
N PRO A 135 4.21 3.56 -11.85
CA PRO A 135 3.86 4.94 -11.51
C PRO A 135 4.30 5.96 -12.56
N GLU A 136 5.49 5.77 -13.14
CA GLU A 136 6.04 6.68 -14.13
C GLU A 136 5.29 6.58 -15.46
N ALA A 137 4.96 5.36 -15.90
CA ALA A 137 4.09 5.14 -17.05
C ALA A 137 2.72 5.80 -16.85
N GLN A 138 2.10 5.62 -15.68
CA GLN A 138 0.83 6.26 -15.33
C GLN A 138 0.92 7.79 -15.31
N ARG A 139 2.05 8.36 -14.85
CA ARG A 139 2.28 9.82 -14.89
C ARG A 139 2.30 10.33 -16.32
N LEU A 140 3.07 9.69 -17.20
CA LEU A 140 3.22 10.05 -18.61
C LEU A 140 1.92 9.87 -19.40
N LEU A 141 1.17 8.80 -19.16
CA LEU A 141 -0.10 8.55 -19.84
C LEU A 141 -1.19 9.56 -19.45
N LYS A 142 -1.13 10.13 -18.25
CA LYS A 142 -2.03 11.21 -17.82
C LYS A 142 -1.77 12.53 -18.55
N THR A 143 -0.57 12.77 -19.06
CA THR A 143 -0.24 13.99 -19.80
C THR A 143 -0.56 13.92 -21.30
N ALA A 144 -1.20 12.82 -21.76
CA ALA A 144 -1.94 12.56 -23.01
C ALA A 144 -1.35 12.97 -24.38
N ASP A 145 -0.44 13.93 -24.45
CA ASP A 145 0.09 14.56 -25.65
C ASP A 145 1.57 14.96 -25.51
N PHE A 146 2.27 14.49 -24.45
CA PHE A 146 3.68 14.80 -24.15
C PHE A 146 4.01 16.29 -24.40
N GLU A 147 3.59 17.15 -23.47
CA GLU A 147 3.60 18.60 -23.66
C GLU A 147 5.00 19.18 -23.96
N ASP A 148 6.07 18.48 -23.57
CA ASP A 148 7.45 18.82 -23.87
C ASP A 148 8.28 17.64 -24.42
N GLU A 149 9.48 17.95 -24.89
CA GLU A 149 10.41 16.97 -25.49
C GLU A 149 11.00 16.00 -24.47
N GLU A 150 11.04 16.40 -23.19
CA GLU A 150 11.59 15.58 -22.12
C GLU A 150 10.65 14.43 -21.79
N ASP A 151 9.35 14.70 -21.64
CA ASP A 151 8.32 13.68 -21.47
C ASP A 151 8.24 12.73 -22.69
N ARG A 152 8.48 13.23 -23.92
CA ARG A 152 8.56 12.38 -25.13
C ARG A 152 9.74 11.43 -25.10
N ALA A 153 10.92 11.95 -24.75
CA ALA A 153 12.13 11.14 -24.67
C ALA A 153 11.99 10.05 -23.59
N LEU A 154 11.47 10.45 -22.42
CA LEU A 154 11.26 9.55 -21.30
C LEU A 154 10.21 8.47 -21.61
N ALA A 155 9.13 8.82 -22.30
CA ALA A 155 8.12 7.84 -22.69
C ALA A 155 8.67 6.78 -23.66
N ARG A 156 9.59 7.16 -24.56
CA ARG A 156 10.26 6.21 -25.46
C ARG A 156 11.24 5.32 -24.72
N GLU A 157 12.06 5.89 -23.83
CA GLU A 157 12.97 5.14 -22.98
C GLU A 157 12.21 4.11 -22.15
N LEU A 158 11.15 4.55 -21.46
CA LEU A 158 10.30 3.67 -20.66
C LEU A 158 9.60 2.59 -21.49
N TYR A 159 9.18 2.91 -22.72
CA TYR A 159 8.62 1.92 -23.64
C TYR A 159 9.65 0.85 -24.02
N ASP A 160 10.85 1.26 -24.43
CA ASP A 160 11.91 0.35 -24.85
C ASP A 160 12.36 -0.55 -23.67
N ASP A 161 12.50 0.02 -22.47
CA ASP A 161 12.83 -0.73 -21.25
C ASP A 161 11.75 -1.77 -20.90
N LEU A 162 10.46 -1.40 -21.00
CA LEU A 162 9.36 -2.33 -20.78
C LEU A 162 9.26 -3.41 -21.86
N ASP A 163 9.53 -3.09 -23.13
CA ASP A 163 9.54 -4.07 -24.23
C ASP A 163 10.63 -5.13 -24.02
N GLU A 164 11.84 -4.71 -23.62
CA GLU A 164 12.93 -5.62 -23.28
C GLU A 164 12.58 -6.48 -22.06
N TYR A 165 12.07 -5.85 -20.99
CA TYR A 165 11.71 -6.54 -19.74
C TYR A 165 10.62 -7.58 -19.94
N LEU A 166 9.49 -7.20 -20.56
CA LEU A 166 8.37 -8.11 -20.83
C LEU A 166 8.76 -9.19 -21.86
N GLY A 167 9.72 -8.89 -22.74
CA GLY A 167 10.26 -9.81 -23.74
C GLY A 167 11.32 -10.80 -23.24
N SER A 168 11.81 -10.68 -22.00
CA SER A 168 12.93 -11.50 -21.49
C SER A 168 12.59 -12.98 -21.35
N GLY A 169 11.30 -13.29 -21.13
CA GLY A 169 10.79 -14.64 -20.89
C GLY A 169 10.90 -15.11 -19.44
N ASP A 170 11.40 -14.29 -18.52
CA ASP A 170 11.59 -14.66 -17.11
C ASP A 170 10.28 -15.06 -16.42
N PHE A 171 9.17 -14.44 -16.81
CA PHE A 171 7.84 -14.71 -16.25
C PHE A 171 6.95 -15.62 -17.10
N THR A 172 7.53 -16.36 -18.06
CA THR A 172 6.76 -17.21 -18.99
C THR A 172 5.84 -18.19 -18.27
N THR A 173 6.30 -18.80 -17.17
CA THR A 173 5.50 -19.75 -16.39
C THR A 173 4.25 -19.09 -15.79
N ILE A 174 4.41 -17.88 -15.23
CA ILE A 174 3.31 -17.09 -14.65
C ILE A 174 2.29 -16.69 -15.74
N TYR A 175 2.76 -16.30 -16.93
CA TYR A 175 1.85 -16.02 -18.05
C TYR A 175 1.07 -17.25 -18.51
N MET A 176 1.73 -18.42 -18.56
CA MET A 176 1.10 -19.64 -19.06
C MET A 176 0.07 -20.24 -18.10
N ASN A 177 0.26 -20.09 -16.79
CA ASN A 177 -0.67 -20.58 -15.77
C ASN A 177 -1.67 -19.52 -15.29
N GLY A 178 -1.53 -18.25 -15.71
CA GLY A 178 -2.43 -17.16 -15.30
C GLY A 178 -2.32 -16.79 -13.82
N GLY A 179 -1.22 -17.16 -13.16
CA GLY A 179 -1.05 -16.94 -11.72
C GLY A 179 -1.81 -17.92 -10.81
N ASP A 180 -2.30 -19.04 -11.34
CA ASP A 180 -3.14 -20.00 -10.58
C ASP A 180 -2.40 -20.79 -9.48
N ASP A 181 -1.08 -20.63 -9.33
CA ASP A 181 -0.25 -21.41 -8.40
C ASP A 181 -0.29 -20.92 -6.95
N GLY A 182 -0.94 -19.78 -6.67
CA GLY A 182 -1.10 -19.24 -5.32
C GLY A 182 -1.20 -17.71 -5.28
N PRO A 183 -1.36 -17.12 -4.08
CA PRO A 183 -1.44 -15.67 -3.88
C PRO A 183 -0.36 -14.87 -4.61
N LEU A 184 0.91 -15.26 -4.44
CA LEU A 184 2.03 -14.55 -5.07
C LEU A 184 2.00 -14.69 -6.59
N ALA A 185 1.76 -15.89 -7.12
CA ALA A 185 1.68 -16.08 -8.56
C ALA A 185 0.54 -15.25 -9.19
N ALA A 186 -0.61 -15.16 -8.51
CA ALA A 186 -1.74 -14.34 -8.92
C ALA A 186 -1.39 -12.85 -8.92
N GLU A 187 -0.68 -12.38 -7.89
CA GLU A 187 -0.25 -10.98 -7.79
C GLU A 187 0.87 -10.64 -8.79
N MET A 188 1.81 -11.56 -9.03
CA MET A 188 2.79 -11.44 -10.12
C MET A 188 2.08 -11.29 -11.46
N TYR A 189 1.11 -12.16 -11.74
CA TYR A 189 0.32 -12.10 -12.96
C TYR A 189 -0.42 -10.75 -13.09
N ARG A 190 -1.05 -10.25 -12.02
CA ARG A 190 -1.68 -8.92 -12.00
C ARG A 190 -0.69 -7.81 -12.35
N MET A 191 0.48 -7.78 -11.70
CA MET A 191 1.51 -6.77 -11.96
C MET A 191 1.98 -6.81 -13.42
N LEU A 192 2.22 -8.00 -13.96
CA LEU A 192 2.60 -8.19 -15.36
C LEU A 192 1.51 -7.68 -16.32
N MET A 193 0.24 -7.98 -16.06
CA MET A 193 -0.89 -7.46 -16.86
C MET A 193 -1.00 -5.93 -16.79
N CYS A 194 -0.77 -5.34 -15.63
CA CYS A 194 -0.71 -3.89 -15.50
C CYS A 194 0.45 -3.28 -16.30
N LEU A 195 1.63 -3.92 -16.31
CA LEU A 195 2.78 -3.49 -17.10
C LEU A 195 2.54 -3.63 -18.62
N GLU A 196 1.96 -4.75 -19.06
CA GLU A 196 1.58 -4.94 -20.47
C GLU A 196 0.57 -3.89 -20.93
N GLU A 197 -0.43 -3.59 -20.09
CA GLU A 197 -1.44 -2.58 -20.41
C GLU A 197 -0.81 -1.19 -20.59
N VAL A 198 0.07 -0.77 -19.68
CA VAL A 198 0.73 0.54 -19.82
C VAL A 198 1.72 0.56 -20.98
N HIS A 199 2.42 -0.55 -21.24
CA HIS A 199 3.31 -0.69 -22.40
C HIS A 199 2.55 -0.49 -23.72
N GLU A 200 1.40 -1.14 -23.89
CA GLU A 200 0.55 -0.95 -25.07
C GLU A 200 0.03 0.50 -25.19
N GLN A 201 -0.32 1.12 -24.06
CA GLN A 201 -0.81 2.49 -24.06
C GLN A 201 0.30 3.50 -24.43
N LEU A 202 1.52 3.27 -23.96
CA LEU A 202 2.70 4.05 -24.34
C LEU A 202 2.94 3.95 -25.85
N LEU A 203 2.95 2.74 -26.42
CA LEU A 203 3.12 2.55 -27.87
C LEU A 203 2.08 3.33 -28.69
N LYS A 204 0.80 3.22 -28.29
CA LYS A 204 -0.31 3.92 -28.94
C LYS A 204 -0.14 5.44 -28.86
N THR A 205 0.35 5.96 -27.73
CA THR A 205 0.54 7.40 -27.51
C THR A 205 1.74 7.92 -28.31
N ILE A 206 2.88 7.21 -28.26
CA ILE A 206 4.09 7.53 -29.03
C ILE A 206 3.82 7.52 -30.53
N SER A 207 3.08 6.53 -31.02
CA SER A 207 2.72 6.42 -32.45
C SER A 207 1.87 7.60 -32.92
N LYS A 208 0.88 8.02 -32.11
CA LYS A 208 0.03 9.19 -32.42
C LYS A 208 0.80 10.50 -32.40
N ASP A 209 1.73 10.66 -31.46
CA ASP A 209 2.59 11.84 -31.40
C ASP A 209 3.46 11.95 -32.67
N PHE A 210 4.02 10.83 -33.14
CA PHE A 210 4.79 10.79 -34.39
C PHE A 210 3.96 11.21 -35.61
N GLU A 211 2.72 10.73 -35.74
CA GLU A 211 1.80 11.11 -36.82
C GLU A 211 1.44 12.60 -36.80
N LYS A 212 1.38 13.24 -35.63
CA LYS A 212 1.11 14.69 -35.50
C LYS A 212 2.29 15.56 -35.95
N GLN A 213 3.50 15.03 -35.92
CA GLN A 213 4.73 15.76 -36.26
C GLN A 213 5.10 15.69 -37.75
N THR A 214 4.54 14.72 -38.50
CA THR A 214 4.72 14.54 -39.95
C THR A 214 3.69 15.32 -40.77
#